data_AF-A0A1V0NCE9-F1
#
_entry.id   AF-A0A1V0NCE9-F1
#
_cell.length_a   1.000
_cell.length_b   1.000
_cell.length_c   1.000
_cell.angle_alpha   90.00
_cell.angle_beta   90.00
_cell.angle_gamma   90.00
#
_symmetry.space_group_name_H-M   'P 1'
#
loop_
_entity.id
_entity.type
_entity.pdbx_description
1 polymer ?
#
loop_
_entity_poly.entity_id
_entity_poly.type
_entity_poly.pdbx_seq_one_letter_code
_entity_poly.pdbx_strand_id
1 'polypeptide(L)'
;MNLGTKKSYYVFSKTDIKKFKEENNKPLEYIDLIKLVIDTNSELLKLYELNTKSVEISKFNKNDSLIHSQLLKLPLEADTDFDKILVNFNETKPPKIGKATKVDKATKDLTVITDKANYIERKDFEKISIKKISIIGFSFMTVLIIVIGFVLNQSINRGNSEQEKLSQELIITQLETSGKYDKVAQKMKDFNYPKKDIVNMYLENGQFVNALKADKKAITSVLDKIDTMNNKEQQEALNELKKANITSKKESISLDLRLALLNKDIDFLKKNIKSVDSQALSDRIVKLFIDEKEYASANEQLKLFANKTLDKQAKQAEHDDKKQALTNKVNELKKAISDTQKQLDGKNKQLSDLHKQLDDLNKNDKSPDKGKHVDDKNKEIDNANKDKNKISDILKDQQGKEKEAQKAVDDFK
;
A
#
# COMPACT_ATOMS: atom_id res chain seq x y z
N MET A 1 53.16 -33.57 -35.25
CA MET A 1 52.71 -32.35 -34.53
C MET A 1 51.52 -32.73 -33.66
N ASN A 2 51.61 -32.45 -32.36
CA ASN A 2 50.64 -32.87 -31.34
C ASN A 2 49.25 -32.27 -31.64
N LEU A 3 48.30 -33.12 -32.01
CA LEU A 3 46.89 -32.78 -32.21
C LEU A 3 46.23 -32.60 -30.84
N GLY A 4 46.25 -31.37 -30.32
CA GLY A 4 45.36 -30.97 -29.23
C GLY A 4 43.92 -31.31 -29.63
N THR A 5 43.22 -32.07 -28.79
CA THR A 5 41.88 -32.59 -29.03
C THR A 5 40.89 -31.44 -29.28
N LYS A 6 40.56 -31.18 -30.55
CA LYS A 6 39.43 -30.30 -30.91
C LYS A 6 38.16 -30.83 -30.25
N LYS A 7 37.49 -30.00 -29.43
CA LYS A 7 36.17 -30.29 -28.84
C LYS A 7 35.05 -29.91 -29.84
N SER A 8 33.83 -30.38 -29.59
CA SER A 8 32.66 -29.85 -30.32
C SER A 8 32.52 -28.35 -30.09
N TYR A 9 31.98 -27.64 -31.07
CA TYR A 9 31.81 -26.19 -31.02
C TYR A 9 30.47 -25.80 -31.63
N TYR A 10 30.07 -24.55 -31.37
CA TYR A 10 28.80 -24.00 -31.82
C TYR A 10 29.04 -22.82 -32.74
N VAL A 11 28.21 -22.73 -33.78
CA VAL A 11 28.17 -21.63 -34.72
C VAL A 11 26.82 -20.93 -34.55
N PHE A 12 26.87 -19.62 -34.34
CA PHE A 12 25.69 -18.77 -34.26
C PHE A 12 25.59 -17.96 -35.54
N SER A 13 24.54 -18.21 -36.32
CA SER A 13 24.30 -17.57 -37.61
C SER A 13 22.90 -16.95 -37.67
N LYS A 14 22.61 -16.20 -38.73
CA LYS A 14 21.32 -15.52 -38.94
C LYS A 14 20.86 -14.71 -37.72
N THR A 15 21.80 -14.02 -37.06
CA THR A 15 21.53 -13.21 -35.88
C THR A 15 22.20 -11.84 -35.98
N ASP A 16 21.50 -10.81 -35.52
CA ASP A 16 22.00 -9.46 -35.31
C ASP A 16 22.45 -9.23 -33.86
N ILE A 17 22.19 -10.18 -32.96
CA ILE A 17 22.52 -10.11 -31.54
C ILE A 17 24.05 -10.18 -31.34
N LYS A 18 24.61 -9.10 -30.79
CA LYS A 18 26.07 -8.92 -30.65
C LYS A 18 26.75 -10.04 -29.87
N LYS A 19 26.15 -10.47 -28.75
CA LYS A 19 26.70 -11.48 -27.85
C LYS A 19 26.93 -12.83 -28.53
N PHE A 20 26.01 -13.27 -29.38
CA PHE A 20 26.18 -14.50 -30.16
C PHE A 20 27.27 -14.37 -31.24
N LYS A 21 27.46 -13.18 -31.84
CA LYS A 21 28.56 -12.94 -32.79
C LYS A 21 29.93 -13.00 -32.09
N GLU A 22 30.02 -12.48 -30.88
CA GLU A 22 31.25 -12.48 -30.06
C GLU A 22 31.63 -13.88 -29.55
N GLU A 23 30.64 -14.76 -29.35
CA GLU A 23 30.84 -16.16 -28.92
C GLU A 23 30.92 -17.16 -30.08
N ASN A 24 30.85 -16.71 -31.33
CA ASN A 24 30.83 -17.57 -32.50
C ASN A 24 32.17 -18.33 -32.70
N ASN A 25 32.10 -19.60 -33.11
CA ASN A 25 33.25 -20.50 -33.33
C ASN A 25 34.12 -20.79 -32.10
N LYS A 26 33.68 -20.43 -30.89
CA LYS A 26 34.39 -20.82 -29.67
C LYS A 26 33.96 -22.23 -29.23
N PRO A 27 34.89 -23.03 -28.68
CA PRO A 27 34.52 -24.25 -27.99
C PRO A 27 33.72 -23.88 -26.75
N LEU A 28 32.44 -24.25 -26.72
CA LEU A 28 31.54 -24.07 -25.58
C LEU A 28 31.10 -25.46 -25.12
N GLU A 29 31.08 -25.69 -23.81
CA GLU A 29 30.39 -26.87 -23.28
C GLU A 29 28.87 -26.63 -23.37
N TYR A 30 28.08 -27.70 -23.36
CA TYR A 30 26.62 -27.60 -23.49
C TYR A 30 25.99 -26.68 -22.43
N ILE A 31 26.51 -26.71 -21.19
CA ILE A 31 26.06 -25.83 -20.09
C ILE A 31 26.36 -24.36 -20.41
N ASP A 32 27.50 -24.06 -21.04
CA ASP A 32 27.87 -22.70 -21.39
C ASP A 32 27.02 -22.17 -22.55
N LEU A 33 26.60 -23.02 -23.49
CA LEU A 33 25.63 -22.68 -24.52
C LEU A 33 24.28 -22.28 -23.91
N ILE A 34 23.75 -23.10 -23.00
CA ILE A 34 22.47 -22.83 -22.33
C ILE A 34 22.55 -21.49 -21.62
N LYS A 35 23.61 -21.28 -20.83
CA LYS A 35 23.83 -20.04 -20.11
C LYS A 35 23.90 -18.83 -21.04
N LEU A 36 24.64 -18.95 -22.14
CA LEU A 36 24.73 -17.89 -23.16
C LEU A 36 23.35 -17.54 -23.72
N VAL A 37 22.52 -18.53 -24.06
CA VAL A 37 21.17 -18.31 -24.62
C VAL A 37 20.24 -17.69 -23.58
N ILE A 38 20.24 -18.19 -22.34
CA ILE A 38 19.42 -17.67 -21.24
C ILE A 38 19.81 -16.23 -20.91
N ASP A 39 21.09 -15.96 -20.69
CA ASP A 39 21.57 -14.61 -20.34
C ASP A 39 21.20 -13.60 -21.44
N THR A 40 21.33 -14.02 -22.70
CA THR A 40 20.96 -13.19 -23.86
C THR A 40 19.45 -12.96 -23.92
N ASN A 41 18.63 -13.99 -23.65
CA ASN A 41 17.18 -13.86 -23.60
C ASN A 41 16.72 -12.88 -22.51
N SER A 42 17.31 -12.99 -21.32
CA SER A 42 17.01 -12.11 -20.18
C SER A 42 17.43 -10.66 -20.44
N GLU A 43 18.54 -10.44 -21.13
CA GLU A 43 19.00 -9.10 -21.50
C GLU A 43 18.05 -8.45 -22.51
N LEU A 44 17.61 -9.19 -23.53
CA LEU A 44 16.64 -8.72 -24.53
C LEU A 44 15.27 -8.39 -23.90
N LEU A 45 14.80 -9.21 -22.95
CA LEU A 45 13.57 -8.93 -22.19
C LEU A 45 13.67 -7.64 -21.37
N LYS A 46 14.84 -7.33 -20.80
CA LYS A 46 15.06 -6.12 -19.97
C LYS A 46 15.14 -4.84 -20.78
N LEU A 47 15.65 -4.91 -22.01
CA LEU A 47 15.82 -3.75 -22.88
C LEU A 47 14.51 -3.31 -23.58
N TYR A 48 13.38 -3.97 -23.30
CA TYR A 48 12.09 -3.78 -24.00
C TYR A 48 12.22 -3.83 -25.53
N GLU A 49 13.22 -4.56 -26.06
CA GLU A 49 13.33 -4.85 -27.49
C GLU A 49 12.26 -5.87 -27.87
N LEU A 50 11.01 -5.41 -28.05
CA LEU A 50 9.85 -6.25 -28.40
C LEU A 50 9.92 -6.81 -29.84
N ASN A 51 10.91 -6.40 -30.62
CA ASN A 51 11.13 -6.95 -31.96
C ASN A 51 11.80 -8.31 -31.83
N THR A 52 11.09 -9.36 -32.24
CA THR A 52 11.61 -10.73 -32.22
C THR A 52 12.87 -10.83 -33.09
N LYS A 53 14.02 -11.03 -32.45
CA LYS A 53 15.29 -11.37 -33.09
C LYS A 53 15.39 -12.89 -33.23
N SER A 54 16.31 -13.36 -34.06
CA SER A 54 16.55 -14.78 -34.23
C SER A 54 18.03 -15.13 -34.20
N VAL A 55 18.31 -16.38 -33.89
CA VAL A 55 19.64 -16.97 -33.97
C VAL A 55 19.51 -18.42 -34.42
N GLU A 56 20.24 -18.79 -35.47
CA GLU A 56 20.43 -20.18 -35.86
C GLU A 56 21.66 -20.73 -35.15
N ILE A 57 21.44 -21.69 -34.26
CA ILE A 57 22.48 -22.36 -33.49
C ILE A 57 22.79 -23.68 -34.21
N SER A 58 24.05 -23.87 -34.61
CA SER A 58 24.51 -25.09 -35.27
C SER A 58 25.66 -25.70 -34.47
N LYS A 59 25.54 -26.97 -34.06
CA LYS A 59 26.59 -27.71 -33.35
C LYS A 59 27.39 -28.55 -34.32
N PHE A 60 28.71 -28.43 -34.26
CA PHE A 60 29.64 -29.24 -35.04
C PHE A 60 30.46 -30.15 -34.12
N ASN A 61 30.75 -31.34 -34.61
CA ASN A 61 31.70 -32.23 -33.96
C ASN A 61 33.15 -31.78 -34.25
N LYS A 62 34.12 -32.46 -33.63
CA LYS A 62 35.56 -32.20 -33.81
C LYS A 62 36.09 -32.35 -35.25
N ASN A 63 35.33 -32.99 -36.14
CA ASN A 63 35.64 -33.24 -37.54
C ASN A 63 34.83 -32.32 -38.47
N ASP A 64 34.31 -31.20 -37.95
CA ASP A 64 33.50 -30.22 -38.68
C ASP A 64 32.23 -30.81 -39.33
N SER A 65 31.72 -31.93 -38.81
CA SER A 65 30.43 -32.47 -39.23
C SER A 65 29.31 -31.92 -38.35
N LEU A 66 28.24 -31.43 -38.99
CA LEU A 66 27.05 -30.94 -38.30
C LEU A 66 26.37 -32.07 -37.50
N ILE A 67 26.12 -31.81 -36.22
CA ILE A 67 25.36 -32.67 -35.33
C ILE A 67 23.88 -32.24 -35.34
N HIS A 68 23.62 -30.96 -35.08
CA HIS A 68 22.26 -30.42 -34.98
C HIS A 68 22.25 -28.93 -35.36
N SER A 69 21.17 -28.46 -35.97
CA SER A 69 20.93 -27.03 -36.23
C SER A 69 19.49 -26.67 -35.89
N GLN A 70 19.29 -25.55 -35.21
CA GLN A 70 17.97 -25.06 -34.84
C GLN A 70 17.92 -23.53 -34.88
N LEU A 71 16.86 -22.99 -35.48
CA LEU A 71 16.55 -21.56 -35.42
C LEU A 71 15.75 -21.27 -34.15
N LEU A 72 16.27 -20.37 -33.32
CA LEU A 72 15.63 -19.89 -32.10
C LEU A 72 15.20 -18.43 -32.27
N LYS A 73 13.97 -18.12 -31.90
CA LYS A 73 13.45 -16.74 -31.85
C LYS A 73 13.58 -16.23 -30.41
N LEU A 74 14.09 -15.02 -30.22
CA LEU A 74 14.31 -14.37 -28.92
C LEU A 74 13.76 -12.92 -28.96
N PRO A 75 13.28 -12.36 -27.84
CA PRO A 75 13.14 -13.02 -26.56
C PRO A 75 11.98 -14.03 -26.51
N LEU A 76 12.14 -15.09 -25.72
CA LEU A 76 11.12 -16.04 -25.30
C LEU A 76 10.60 -15.67 -23.91
N GLU A 77 9.40 -16.13 -23.57
CA GLU A 77 8.71 -15.83 -22.31
C GLU A 77 9.52 -16.29 -21.09
N ALA A 78 9.33 -15.61 -19.95
CA ALA A 78 10.16 -15.79 -18.76
C ALA A 78 10.04 -17.19 -18.12
N ASP A 79 8.97 -17.93 -18.41
CA ASP A 79 8.70 -19.31 -17.97
C ASP A 79 9.11 -20.37 -19.00
N THR A 80 9.80 -19.97 -20.07
CA THR A 80 10.29 -20.88 -21.12
C THR A 80 11.30 -21.89 -20.58
N ASP A 81 11.06 -23.17 -20.83
CA ASP A 81 11.98 -24.28 -20.52
C ASP A 81 13.10 -24.38 -21.58
N PHE A 82 14.20 -23.65 -21.36
CA PHE A 82 15.36 -23.65 -22.26
C PHE A 82 16.07 -25.00 -22.34
N ASP A 83 16.04 -25.80 -21.27
CA ASP A 83 16.64 -27.13 -21.27
C ASP A 83 15.92 -28.03 -22.28
N LYS A 84 14.59 -27.97 -22.32
CA LYS A 84 13.78 -28.72 -23.29
C LYS A 84 14.00 -28.24 -24.73
N ILE A 85 14.17 -26.94 -24.94
CA ILE A 85 14.39 -26.37 -26.28
C ILE A 85 15.78 -26.74 -26.80
N LEU A 86 16.79 -26.74 -25.93
CA LEU A 86 18.18 -26.92 -26.31
C LEU A 86 18.69 -28.35 -26.14
N VAL A 87 17.88 -29.28 -25.61
CA VAL A 87 18.28 -30.67 -25.29
C VAL A 87 19.01 -31.40 -26.42
N ASN A 88 18.59 -31.17 -27.67
CA ASN A 88 19.18 -31.80 -28.85
C ASN A 88 20.64 -31.37 -29.08
N PHE A 89 21.05 -30.21 -28.55
CA PHE A 89 22.43 -29.76 -28.58
C PHE A 89 23.32 -30.43 -27.55
N ASN A 90 22.79 -31.28 -26.66
CA ASN A 90 23.59 -32.15 -25.80
C ASN A 90 24.12 -33.39 -26.55
N GLU A 91 23.58 -33.70 -27.73
CA GLU A 91 23.99 -34.85 -28.52
C GLU A 91 25.46 -34.74 -28.99
N THR A 92 26.20 -35.84 -28.96
CA THR A 92 27.63 -35.89 -29.29
C THR A 92 27.92 -36.58 -30.62
N LYS A 93 26.91 -37.17 -31.26
CA LYS A 93 27.03 -37.91 -32.52
C LYS A 93 25.99 -37.41 -33.53
N PRO A 94 26.32 -37.33 -34.83
CA PRO A 94 25.33 -37.00 -35.85
C PRO A 94 24.18 -38.01 -35.86
N PRO A 95 22.96 -37.61 -36.28
CA PRO A 95 21.84 -38.53 -36.45
C PRO A 95 22.23 -39.69 -37.38
N LYS A 96 21.82 -40.92 -37.06
CA LYS A 96 22.02 -42.07 -37.97
C LYS A 96 21.29 -41.78 -39.29
N ILE A 97 22.04 -41.79 -40.39
CA ILE A 97 21.53 -41.51 -41.74
C ILE A 97 20.45 -42.55 -42.10
N GLY A 98 19.19 -42.17 -41.98
CA GLY A 98 18.07 -42.80 -42.69
C GLY A 98 17.76 -41.97 -43.94
N LYS A 99 18.16 -42.48 -45.11
CA LYS A 99 17.84 -42.03 -46.48
C LYS A 99 17.72 -40.49 -46.72
N ALA A 100 18.81 -39.98 -47.28
CA ALA A 100 19.11 -38.65 -47.86
C ALA A 100 17.96 -37.68 -48.21
N THR A 101 18.23 -36.39 -47.98
CA THR A 101 18.15 -35.38 -49.06
C THR A 101 19.38 -34.47 -48.94
N LYS A 102 20.09 -34.30 -50.07
CA LYS A 102 21.39 -33.62 -50.18
C LYS A 102 21.30 -32.14 -49.76
N VAL A 103 22.32 -31.63 -49.08
CA VAL A 103 22.58 -30.19 -48.97
C VAL A 103 23.83 -29.87 -49.80
N ASP A 104 23.65 -28.98 -50.77
CA ASP A 104 24.65 -28.59 -51.76
C ASP A 104 25.85 -27.86 -51.13
N LYS A 105 27.02 -28.13 -51.71
CA LYS A 105 28.26 -27.38 -51.50
C LYS A 105 28.11 -25.98 -52.10
N ALA A 106 27.67 -24.99 -51.32
CA ALA A 106 27.91 -23.59 -51.63
C ALA A 106 27.70 -22.71 -50.39
N THR A 107 28.78 -22.35 -49.72
CA THR A 107 29.07 -20.99 -49.18
C THR A 107 30.40 -21.04 -48.44
N LYS A 108 31.47 -21.27 -49.19
CA LYS A 108 32.71 -20.51 -48.98
C LYS A 108 32.46 -19.21 -49.74
N ASP A 109 32.45 -18.10 -49.00
CA ASP A 109 32.41 -16.68 -49.42
C ASP A 109 31.24 -15.95 -48.79
N LEU A 110 31.57 -15.12 -47.80
CA LEU A 110 31.14 -13.73 -47.78
C LEU A 110 32.08 -12.92 -46.89
N THR A 111 33.11 -12.42 -47.57
CA THR A 111 33.88 -11.23 -47.24
C THR A 111 32.98 -10.02 -46.95
N VAL A 112 33.41 -9.24 -45.96
CA VAL A 112 33.38 -7.77 -45.90
C VAL A 112 32.01 -7.08 -46.07
N ILE A 113 31.48 -6.58 -44.95
CA ILE A 113 30.97 -5.20 -44.90
C ILE A 113 31.60 -4.53 -43.67
N THR A 114 32.68 -3.81 -43.92
CA THR A 114 33.07 -2.64 -43.13
C THR A 114 32.00 -1.57 -43.28
N ASP A 115 31.47 -1.05 -42.18
CA ASP A 115 31.42 0.40 -42.02
C ASP A 115 31.38 0.84 -40.56
N LYS A 116 32.15 1.90 -40.32
CA LYS A 116 32.46 2.54 -39.04
C LYS A 116 31.25 3.34 -38.54
N ALA A 117 31.00 3.32 -37.23
CA ALA A 117 30.82 4.55 -36.44
C ALA A 117 30.81 4.26 -34.93
N ASN A 118 31.85 4.79 -34.28
CA ASN A 118 31.89 5.40 -32.95
C ASN A 118 31.76 4.52 -31.69
N TYR A 119 32.94 4.12 -31.24
CA TYR A 119 33.43 4.14 -29.86
C TYR A 119 32.70 5.11 -28.92
N ILE A 120 32.25 4.60 -27.77
CA ILE A 120 32.23 5.34 -26.51
C ILE A 120 32.98 4.48 -25.48
N GLU A 121 33.90 5.13 -24.78
CA GLU A 121 34.92 4.56 -23.90
C GLU A 121 34.36 3.70 -22.75
N ARG A 122 35.17 2.71 -22.38
CA ARG A 122 35.06 1.98 -21.12
C ARG A 122 35.20 2.95 -19.95
N LYS A 123 34.29 2.85 -18.98
CA LYS A 123 34.61 3.17 -17.59
C LYS A 123 34.66 1.86 -16.80
N ASP A 124 35.78 1.70 -16.11
CA ASP A 124 36.14 0.58 -15.28
C ASP A 124 35.05 0.27 -14.26
N PHE A 125 34.53 -0.96 -14.27
CA PHE A 125 33.85 -1.49 -13.09
C PHE A 125 34.90 -2.18 -12.23
N GLU A 126 35.28 -1.44 -11.19
CA GLU A 126 36.06 -1.91 -10.05
C GLU A 126 35.48 -3.20 -9.46
N LYS A 127 36.40 -4.06 -9.02
CA LYS A 127 36.15 -5.27 -8.24
C LYS A 127 35.29 -4.93 -7.01
N ILE A 128 34.02 -5.34 -6.99
CA ILE A 128 33.25 -5.36 -5.74
C ILE A 128 33.67 -6.60 -4.95
N SER A 129 34.45 -6.36 -3.90
CA SER A 129 34.86 -7.36 -2.93
C SER A 129 33.66 -7.84 -2.11
N ILE A 130 33.44 -9.16 -2.09
CA ILE A 130 32.48 -9.84 -1.22
C ILE A 130 33.03 -9.79 0.22
N LYS A 131 32.78 -8.70 0.93
CA LYS A 131 32.85 -8.68 2.40
C LYS A 131 31.70 -7.82 2.92
N LYS A 132 30.82 -8.49 3.68
CA LYS A 132 29.62 -8.00 4.39
C LYS A 132 28.32 -8.01 3.57
N ILE A 133 27.78 -9.20 3.29
CA ILE A 133 26.32 -9.37 3.16
C ILE A 133 25.83 -9.94 4.49
N SER A 134 25.37 -9.04 5.34
CA SER A 134 24.60 -9.36 6.53
C SER A 134 23.17 -9.69 6.10
N ILE A 135 22.77 -10.95 6.28
CA ILE A 135 21.51 -11.39 6.91
C ILE A 135 20.28 -10.44 6.74
N ILE A 136 19.26 -10.98 6.06
CA ILE A 136 17.82 -10.63 6.08
C ILE A 136 17.41 -9.33 5.38
N GLY A 137 16.60 -9.48 4.33
CA GLY A 137 15.82 -8.41 3.68
C GLY A 137 16.04 -8.34 2.17
N PHE A 138 15.55 -9.32 1.40
CA PHE A 138 15.44 -9.15 -0.05
C PHE A 138 14.17 -8.34 -0.36
N SER A 139 14.32 -7.01 -0.39
CA SER A 139 13.33 -6.11 -0.97
C SER A 139 13.22 -6.40 -2.48
N PHE A 140 12.23 -7.19 -2.89
CA PHE A 140 11.42 -7.13 -4.12
C PHE A 140 11.99 -6.64 -5.48
N MET A 141 13.30 -6.47 -5.71
CA MET A 141 13.80 -5.81 -6.94
C MET A 141 15.00 -6.44 -7.65
N THR A 142 15.32 -7.71 -7.40
CA THR A 142 16.27 -8.45 -8.26
C THR A 142 15.79 -9.87 -8.48
N VAL A 143 14.84 -10.02 -9.39
CA VAL A 143 14.40 -11.31 -9.92
C VAL A 143 15.50 -11.84 -10.86
N LEU A 144 16.45 -12.60 -10.30
CA LEU A 144 17.36 -13.48 -11.04
C LEU A 144 16.71 -14.87 -11.06
N ILE A 145 15.88 -15.14 -12.05
CA ILE A 145 15.26 -16.45 -12.26
C ILE A 145 16.31 -17.37 -12.88
N ILE A 146 16.83 -18.30 -12.09
CA ILE A 146 17.46 -19.53 -12.58
C ILE A 146 16.43 -20.63 -12.36
N VAL A 147 15.70 -21.02 -13.41
CA VAL A 147 14.94 -22.27 -13.42
C VAL A 147 15.93 -23.37 -13.79
N ILE A 148 16.36 -24.17 -12.82
CA ILE A 148 17.01 -25.47 -13.08
C ILE A 148 16.00 -26.55 -12.75
N GLY A 149 15.66 -27.36 -13.76
CA GLY A 149 14.94 -28.61 -13.61
C GLY A 149 15.75 -29.61 -12.79
N PHE A 150 15.08 -30.20 -11.81
CA PHE A 150 15.67 -31.17 -10.90
C PHE A 150 15.88 -32.53 -11.60
N VAL A 151 17.13 -32.88 -11.88
CA VAL A 151 17.56 -34.29 -12.01
C VAL A 151 18.46 -34.60 -10.82
N LEU A 152 17.88 -35.20 -9.78
CA LEU A 152 18.67 -35.94 -8.79
C LEU A 152 19.19 -37.20 -9.46
N ASN A 153 20.50 -37.27 -9.71
CA ASN A 153 21.20 -38.55 -9.63
C ASN A 153 22.56 -38.37 -8.94
N GLN A 154 22.90 -39.40 -8.17
CA GLN A 154 23.90 -39.46 -7.11
C GLN A 154 25.29 -38.90 -7.48
N SER A 155 25.79 -37.96 -6.68
CA SER A 155 27.20 -37.89 -6.32
C SER A 155 27.39 -37.05 -5.05
N ILE A 156 27.16 -37.68 -3.90
CA ILE A 156 27.71 -37.19 -2.64
C ILE A 156 29.18 -37.57 -2.65
N ASN A 157 30.04 -36.63 -3.03
CA ASN A 157 31.41 -36.62 -2.55
C ASN A 157 31.89 -35.18 -2.34
N ARG A 158 31.66 -34.73 -1.10
CA ARG A 158 32.35 -33.67 -0.34
C ARG A 158 32.86 -32.43 -1.09
N GLY A 159 32.37 -31.27 -0.64
CA GLY A 159 33.32 -30.25 -0.19
C GLY A 159 33.13 -28.80 -0.64
N ASN A 160 31.92 -28.31 -0.89
CA ASN A 160 31.73 -26.87 -1.01
C ASN A 160 30.44 -26.39 -0.33
N SER A 161 30.56 -25.88 0.90
CA SER A 161 29.45 -25.40 1.73
C SER A 161 28.66 -24.26 1.08
N GLU A 162 29.27 -23.53 0.15
CA GLU A 162 28.61 -22.48 -0.64
C GLU A 162 27.66 -23.07 -1.70
N GLN A 163 28.02 -24.17 -2.35
CA GLN A 163 27.20 -24.80 -3.37
C GLN A 163 25.98 -25.52 -2.77
N GLU A 164 26.12 -26.07 -1.57
CA GLU A 164 25.02 -26.64 -0.81
C GLU A 164 24.02 -25.56 -0.36
N LYS A 165 24.51 -24.41 0.12
CA LYS A 165 23.66 -23.27 0.48
C LYS A 165 22.91 -22.70 -0.72
N LEU A 166 23.59 -22.51 -1.86
CA LEU A 166 22.95 -22.04 -3.09
C LEU A 166 21.85 -23.01 -3.58
N SER A 167 22.08 -24.31 -3.44
CA SER A 167 21.08 -25.33 -3.80
C SER A 167 19.88 -25.31 -2.85
N GLN A 168 20.11 -25.11 -1.56
CA GLN A 168 19.04 -24.96 -0.57
C GLN A 168 18.21 -23.71 -0.83
N GLU A 169 18.84 -22.55 -1.07
CA GLU A 169 18.17 -21.29 -1.39
C GLU A 169 17.31 -21.41 -2.65
N LEU A 170 17.82 -22.06 -3.70
CA LEU A 170 17.07 -22.28 -4.94
C LEU A 170 15.76 -23.06 -4.70
N ILE A 171 15.80 -24.12 -3.87
CA ILE A 171 14.62 -24.93 -3.52
C ILE A 171 13.59 -24.08 -2.77
N ILE A 172 14.03 -23.24 -1.83
CA ILE A 172 13.17 -22.32 -1.09
C ILE A 172 12.48 -21.34 -2.04
N THR A 173 13.25 -20.66 -2.90
CA THR A 173 12.71 -19.68 -3.85
C THR A 173 11.71 -20.29 -4.85
N GLN A 174 11.97 -21.51 -5.34
CA GLN A 174 11.03 -22.22 -6.22
C GLN A 174 9.70 -22.54 -5.52
N LEU A 175 9.75 -22.92 -4.25
CA LEU A 175 8.55 -23.23 -3.48
C LEU A 175 7.75 -21.96 -3.14
N GLU A 176 8.43 -20.85 -2.83
CA GLU A 176 7.82 -19.55 -2.55
C GLU A 176 7.11 -19.00 -3.80
N THR A 177 7.79 -18.99 -4.95
CA THR A 177 7.20 -18.55 -6.22
C THR A 177 5.98 -19.39 -6.64
N SER A 178 5.91 -20.65 -6.23
CA SER A 178 4.74 -21.51 -6.45
C SER A 178 3.58 -21.28 -5.45
N GLY A 179 3.73 -20.36 -4.49
CA GLY A 179 2.75 -20.07 -3.45
C GLY A 179 2.59 -21.18 -2.40
N LYS A 180 3.48 -22.18 -2.37
CA LYS A 180 3.37 -23.37 -1.50
C LYS A 180 4.11 -23.14 -0.17
N TYR A 181 3.75 -22.09 0.56
CA TYR A 181 4.49 -21.62 1.74
C TYR A 181 4.64 -22.66 2.87
N ASP A 182 3.70 -23.60 3.03
CA ASP A 182 3.87 -24.70 4.00
C ASP A 182 5.00 -25.66 3.62
N LYS A 183 5.20 -25.89 2.31
CA LYS A 183 6.33 -26.69 1.81
C LYS A 183 7.64 -25.92 1.95
N VAL A 184 7.61 -24.61 1.72
CA VAL A 184 8.75 -23.72 1.98
C VAL A 184 9.18 -23.84 3.44
N ALA A 185 8.24 -23.62 4.37
CA ALA A 185 8.52 -23.69 5.80
C ALA A 185 9.05 -25.06 6.24
N GLN A 186 8.52 -26.15 5.67
CA GLN A 186 9.06 -27.49 5.94
C GLN A 186 10.50 -27.62 5.44
N LYS A 187 10.82 -27.15 4.23
CA LYS A 187 12.19 -27.19 3.72
C LYS A 187 13.15 -26.30 4.48
N MET A 188 12.71 -25.11 4.92
CA MET A 188 13.49 -24.25 5.79
C MET A 188 13.84 -24.95 7.10
N LYS A 189 12.91 -25.72 7.69
CA LYS A 189 13.19 -26.55 8.88
C LYS A 189 14.18 -27.69 8.55
N ASP A 190 13.98 -28.40 7.44
CA ASP A 190 14.89 -29.46 7.00
C ASP A 190 16.33 -28.92 6.81
N PHE A 191 16.45 -27.67 6.35
CA PHE A 191 17.72 -26.95 6.17
C PHE A 191 18.18 -26.19 7.41
N ASN A 192 17.52 -26.41 8.55
CA ASN A 192 17.89 -25.86 9.85
C ASN A 192 17.92 -24.33 9.92
N TYR A 193 17.03 -23.66 9.18
CA TYR A 193 16.83 -22.21 9.25
C TYR A 193 16.27 -21.79 10.62
N PRO A 194 16.66 -20.61 11.12
CA PRO A 194 16.04 -20.00 12.30
C PRO A 194 14.52 -19.88 12.18
N LYS A 195 13.83 -20.16 13.29
CA LYS A 195 12.37 -20.02 13.39
C LYS A 195 11.87 -18.63 12.97
N LYS A 196 12.64 -17.58 13.29
CA LYS A 196 12.36 -16.19 12.91
C LYS A 196 12.30 -15.99 11.39
N ASP A 197 13.13 -16.69 10.63
CA ASP A 197 13.19 -16.54 9.18
C ASP A 197 11.96 -17.19 8.52
N ILE A 198 11.50 -18.32 9.06
CA ILE A 198 10.23 -18.95 8.64
C ILE A 198 9.05 -18.02 8.91
N VAL A 199 9.02 -17.37 10.08
CA VAL A 199 7.98 -16.38 10.42
C VAL A 199 8.02 -15.20 9.45
N ASN A 200 9.19 -14.64 9.18
CA ASN A 200 9.34 -13.51 8.26
C ASN A 200 8.86 -13.86 6.84
N MET A 201 9.20 -15.04 6.32
CA MET A 201 8.70 -15.52 5.03
C MET A 201 7.17 -15.52 5.00
N TYR A 202 6.51 -16.03 6.04
CA TYR A 202 5.04 -15.99 6.10
C TYR A 202 4.51 -14.55 6.18
N LEU A 203 5.14 -13.66 6.96
CA LEU A 203 4.74 -12.25 7.09
C LEU A 203 4.85 -11.47 5.78
N GLU A 204 5.93 -11.69 5.03
CA GLU A 204 6.19 -11.03 3.74
C GLU A 204 5.17 -11.45 2.68
N ASN A 205 4.61 -12.65 2.80
CA ASN A 205 3.64 -13.22 1.86
C ASN A 205 2.18 -13.17 2.36
N GLY A 206 1.90 -12.37 3.40
CA GLY A 206 0.54 -12.17 3.91
C GLY A 206 -0.06 -13.37 4.67
N GLN A 207 0.75 -14.37 5.02
CA GLN A 207 0.33 -15.63 5.63
C GLN A 207 0.31 -15.53 7.17
N PHE A 208 -0.47 -14.61 7.75
CA PHE A 208 -0.43 -14.28 9.19
C PHE A 208 -0.80 -15.43 10.11
N VAL A 209 -1.82 -16.21 9.75
CA VAL A 209 -2.23 -17.40 10.52
C VAL A 209 -1.10 -18.41 10.59
N ASN A 210 -0.39 -18.63 9.49
CA ASN A 210 0.71 -19.58 9.42
C ASN A 210 1.95 -19.07 10.17
N ALA A 211 2.23 -17.76 10.11
CA ALA A 211 3.27 -17.13 10.92
C ALA A 211 3.06 -17.40 12.43
N LEU A 212 1.82 -17.26 12.93
CA LEU A 212 1.48 -17.51 14.33
C LEU A 212 1.46 -19.00 14.71
N LYS A 213 1.06 -19.88 13.78
CA LYS A 213 1.20 -21.34 13.98
C LYS A 213 2.66 -21.75 14.09
N ALA A 214 3.54 -21.13 13.28
CA ALA A 214 4.97 -21.35 13.35
C ALA A 214 5.53 -20.81 14.67
N ASP A 215 5.23 -19.56 15.04
CA ASP A 215 5.61 -18.98 16.32
C ASP A 215 4.53 -18.07 16.92
N LYS A 216 3.89 -18.51 18.00
CA LYS A 216 2.92 -17.69 18.74
C LYS A 216 3.52 -16.39 19.26
N LYS A 217 4.84 -16.37 19.54
CA LYS A 217 5.53 -15.16 20.03
C LYS A 217 5.67 -14.06 18.95
N ALA A 218 5.36 -14.37 17.69
CA ALA A 218 5.42 -13.43 16.59
C ALA A 218 4.20 -12.49 16.48
N ILE A 219 3.24 -12.56 17.41
CA ILE A 219 2.01 -11.76 17.37
C ILE A 219 2.25 -10.26 17.23
N THR A 220 3.24 -9.70 17.92
CA THR A 220 3.58 -8.29 17.76
C THR A 220 4.00 -7.98 16.32
N SER A 221 4.91 -8.75 15.74
CA SER A 221 5.35 -8.57 14.34
C SER A 221 4.21 -8.74 13.32
N VAL A 222 3.29 -9.67 13.59
CA VAL A 222 2.08 -9.88 12.77
C VAL A 222 1.20 -8.64 12.80
N LEU A 223 0.90 -8.13 14.00
CA LEU A 223 0.05 -6.95 14.18
C LEU A 223 0.69 -5.69 13.61
N ASP A 224 1.99 -5.50 13.81
CA ASP A 224 2.74 -4.37 13.23
C ASP A 224 2.65 -4.40 11.70
N LYS A 225 2.81 -5.56 11.07
CA LYS A 225 2.67 -5.70 9.61
C LYS A 225 1.24 -5.39 9.15
N ILE A 226 0.25 -5.94 9.84
CA ILE A 226 -1.18 -5.70 9.55
C ILE A 226 -1.55 -4.21 9.69
N ASP A 227 -1.01 -3.52 10.69
CA ASP A 227 -1.28 -2.10 10.95
C ASP A 227 -0.71 -1.16 9.87
N THR A 228 0.18 -1.65 8.99
CA THR A 228 0.71 -0.90 7.83
C THR A 228 -0.07 -1.11 6.53
N MET A 229 -1.07 -2.01 6.54
CA MET A 229 -1.87 -2.33 5.35
C MET A 229 -2.94 -1.26 5.09
N ASN A 230 -3.53 -1.31 3.90
CA ASN A 230 -4.76 -0.55 3.66
C ASN A 230 -5.93 -1.12 4.48
N ASN A 231 -6.96 -0.31 4.73
CA ASN A 231 -8.06 -0.67 5.63
C ASN A 231 -8.76 -1.99 5.25
N LYS A 232 -8.91 -2.28 3.95
CA LYS A 232 -9.60 -3.50 3.48
C LYS A 232 -8.78 -4.74 3.78
N GLU A 233 -7.51 -4.74 3.37
CA GLU A 233 -6.56 -5.83 3.65
C GLU A 233 -6.36 -6.02 5.15
N GLN A 234 -6.27 -4.92 5.90
CA GLN A 234 -6.15 -4.95 7.35
C GLN A 234 -7.35 -5.68 7.97
N GLN A 235 -8.56 -5.34 7.56
CA GLN A 235 -9.78 -5.95 8.06
C GLN A 235 -9.89 -7.44 7.70
N GLU A 236 -9.52 -7.82 6.47
CA GLU A 236 -9.48 -9.22 6.03
C GLU A 236 -8.50 -10.04 6.88
N ALA A 237 -7.27 -9.56 7.06
CA ALA A 237 -6.24 -10.22 7.85
C ALA A 237 -6.63 -10.37 9.34
N LEU A 238 -7.18 -9.33 9.95
CA LEU A 238 -7.67 -9.37 11.34
C LEU A 238 -8.81 -10.39 11.52
N ASN A 239 -9.74 -10.43 10.56
CA ASN A 239 -10.85 -11.39 10.59
C ASN A 239 -10.37 -12.83 10.39
N GLU A 240 -9.38 -13.06 9.53
CA GLU A 240 -8.78 -14.38 9.34
C GLU A 240 -8.11 -14.87 10.64
N LEU A 241 -7.35 -14.00 11.31
CA LEU A 241 -6.74 -14.29 12.61
C LEU A 241 -7.79 -14.64 13.68
N LYS A 242 -8.90 -13.90 13.75
CA LYS A 242 -10.00 -14.21 14.68
C LYS A 242 -10.64 -15.56 14.39
N LYS A 243 -10.91 -15.87 13.10
CA LYS A 243 -11.51 -17.14 12.69
C LYS A 243 -10.61 -18.33 13.01
N ALA A 244 -9.29 -18.16 12.90
CA ALA A 244 -8.33 -19.21 13.18
C ALA A 244 -8.26 -19.59 14.68
N ASN A 245 -8.72 -18.71 15.59
CA ASN A 245 -8.75 -18.94 17.04
C ASN A 245 -7.39 -19.39 17.62
N ILE A 246 -6.31 -18.77 17.14
CA ILE A 246 -4.93 -19.10 17.54
C ILE A 246 -4.31 -18.10 18.53
N THR A 247 -5.07 -17.05 18.89
CA THR A 247 -4.67 -15.99 19.81
C THR A 247 -5.18 -16.24 21.23
N SER A 248 -4.47 -15.71 22.22
CA SER A 248 -4.92 -15.68 23.61
C SER A 248 -6.09 -14.71 23.80
N LYS A 249 -6.77 -14.77 24.96
CA LYS A 249 -7.87 -13.84 25.29
C LYS A 249 -7.44 -12.37 25.20
N LYS A 250 -6.23 -12.05 25.67
CA LYS A 250 -5.69 -10.68 25.62
C LYS A 250 -5.42 -10.24 24.18
N GLU A 251 -4.80 -11.11 23.38
CA GLU A 251 -4.53 -10.86 21.96
C GLU A 251 -5.82 -10.73 21.14
N SER A 252 -6.85 -11.53 21.47
CA SER A 252 -8.17 -11.44 20.83
C SER A 252 -8.82 -10.06 21.05
N ILE A 253 -8.75 -9.51 22.26
CA ILE A 253 -9.23 -8.14 22.53
C ILE A 253 -8.45 -7.10 21.72
N SER A 254 -7.14 -7.31 21.54
CA SER A 254 -6.31 -6.45 20.70
C SER A 254 -6.72 -6.48 19.21
N LEU A 255 -7.10 -7.65 18.68
CA LEU A 255 -7.70 -7.76 17.34
C LEU A 255 -9.03 -7.00 17.28
N ASP A 256 -9.88 -7.15 18.30
CA ASP A 256 -11.17 -6.46 18.38
C ASP A 256 -11.02 -4.94 18.41
N LEU A 257 -10.06 -4.42 19.16
CA LEU A 257 -9.75 -2.98 19.18
C LEU A 257 -9.33 -2.46 17.81
N ARG A 258 -8.50 -3.20 17.07
CA ARG A 258 -8.09 -2.82 15.71
C ARG A 258 -9.26 -2.86 14.72
N LEU A 259 -10.13 -3.87 14.83
CA LEU A 259 -11.36 -3.94 14.02
C LEU A 259 -12.33 -2.81 14.38
N ALA A 260 -12.51 -2.51 15.66
CA ALA A 260 -13.35 -1.40 16.12
C ALA A 260 -12.82 -0.05 15.63
N LEU A 261 -11.50 0.15 15.64
CA LEU A 261 -10.85 1.33 15.08
C LEU A 261 -11.13 1.48 13.58
N LEU A 262 -11.02 0.41 12.79
CA LEU A 262 -11.33 0.43 11.36
C LEU A 262 -12.80 0.73 11.08
N ASN A 263 -13.70 0.20 11.91
CA ASN A 263 -15.14 0.39 11.78
C ASN A 263 -15.64 1.69 12.43
N LYS A 264 -14.75 2.47 13.06
CA LYS A 264 -15.09 3.63 13.89
C LYS A 264 -16.13 3.32 14.97
N ASP A 265 -16.05 2.15 15.60
CA ASP A 265 -16.90 1.75 16.72
C ASP A 265 -16.40 2.41 18.03
N ILE A 266 -16.78 3.68 18.21
CA ILE A 266 -16.33 4.53 19.31
C ILE A 266 -16.73 3.94 20.67
N ASP A 267 -17.93 3.40 20.80
CA ASP A 267 -18.42 2.86 22.06
C ASP A 267 -17.61 1.64 22.51
N PHE A 268 -17.27 0.75 21.57
CA PHE A 268 -16.40 -0.38 21.88
C PHE A 268 -15.01 0.07 22.30
N LEU A 269 -14.43 1.06 21.59
CA LEU A 269 -13.10 1.60 21.90
C LEU A 269 -13.07 2.22 23.30
N LYS A 270 -14.06 3.05 23.65
CA LYS A 270 -14.19 3.66 24.98
C LYS A 270 -14.26 2.59 26.08
N LYS A 271 -15.08 1.56 25.89
CA LYS A 271 -15.26 0.48 26.87
C LYS A 271 -13.97 -0.32 27.10
N ASN A 272 -13.11 -0.42 26.10
CA ASN A 272 -11.91 -1.27 26.11
C ASN A 272 -10.59 -0.49 26.10
N ILE A 273 -10.62 0.80 26.46
CA ILE A 273 -9.48 1.74 26.43
C ILE A 273 -8.25 1.22 27.19
N LYS A 274 -8.47 0.51 28.31
CA LYS A 274 -7.40 -0.08 29.15
C LYS A 274 -6.75 -1.34 28.56
N SER A 275 -7.32 -1.89 27.50
CA SER A 275 -6.86 -3.13 26.85
C SER A 275 -5.95 -2.88 25.65
N VAL A 276 -5.68 -1.61 25.32
CA VAL A 276 -4.75 -1.23 24.26
C VAL A 276 -3.36 -1.79 24.56
N ASP A 277 -2.75 -2.42 23.56
CA ASP A 277 -1.54 -3.23 23.74
C ASP A 277 -0.25 -2.56 23.27
N SER A 278 -0.34 -1.39 22.61
CA SER A 278 0.79 -0.73 21.97
C SER A 278 0.57 0.77 21.84
N GLN A 279 1.68 1.53 21.85
CA GLN A 279 1.65 2.98 21.64
C GLN A 279 1.10 3.33 20.25
N ALA A 280 1.44 2.57 19.21
CA ALA A 280 0.97 2.83 17.85
C ALA A 280 -0.55 2.70 17.71
N LEU A 281 -1.15 1.66 18.30
CA LEU A 281 -2.61 1.51 18.34
C LEU A 281 -3.25 2.64 19.16
N SER A 282 -2.67 2.96 20.32
CA SER A 282 -3.12 4.06 21.16
C SER A 282 -3.17 5.38 20.40
N ASP A 283 -2.09 5.74 19.70
CA ASP A 283 -1.99 6.97 18.93
C ASP A 283 -3.06 7.07 17.84
N ARG A 284 -3.39 5.95 17.17
CA ARG A 284 -4.46 5.89 16.16
C ARG A 284 -5.84 6.07 16.79
N ILE A 285 -6.10 5.42 17.93
CA ILE A 285 -7.37 5.58 18.68
C ILE A 285 -7.53 7.03 19.15
N VAL A 286 -6.47 7.65 19.68
CA VAL A 286 -6.50 9.05 20.12
C VAL A 286 -6.82 9.99 18.96
N LYS A 287 -6.20 9.79 17.78
CA LYS A 287 -6.54 10.58 16.58
C LYS A 287 -8.02 10.45 16.22
N LEU A 288 -8.55 9.22 16.18
CA LEU A 288 -9.97 9.01 15.93
C LEU A 288 -10.85 9.72 16.98
N PHE A 289 -10.51 9.63 18.27
CA PHE A 289 -11.26 10.34 19.30
C PHE A 289 -11.20 11.86 19.15
N ILE A 290 -10.07 12.44 18.74
CA ILE A 290 -9.99 13.88 18.45
C ILE A 290 -10.90 14.24 17.26
N ASP A 291 -10.84 13.47 16.18
CA ASP A 291 -11.63 13.70 14.96
C ASP A 291 -13.14 13.61 15.24
N GLU A 292 -13.55 12.68 16.09
CA GLU A 292 -14.95 12.46 16.49
C GLU A 292 -15.36 13.29 17.72
N LYS A 293 -14.53 14.26 18.15
CA LYS A 293 -14.78 15.19 19.28
C LYS A 293 -14.95 14.52 20.65
N GLU A 294 -14.39 13.32 20.80
CA GLU A 294 -14.36 12.51 22.03
C GLU A 294 -13.16 12.86 22.92
N TYR A 295 -13.00 14.16 23.24
CA TYR A 295 -11.81 14.69 23.92
C TYR A 295 -11.55 14.08 25.30
N ALA A 296 -12.61 13.75 26.05
CA ALA A 296 -12.47 13.09 27.35
C ALA A 296 -11.80 11.72 27.23
N SER A 297 -12.21 10.93 26.24
CA SER A 297 -11.64 9.61 25.95
C SER A 297 -10.24 9.71 25.35
N ALA A 298 -9.98 10.69 24.48
CA ALA A 298 -8.63 10.98 24.00
C ALA A 298 -7.67 11.27 25.17
N ASN A 299 -8.09 12.14 26.10
CA ASN A 299 -7.32 12.51 27.28
C ASN A 299 -7.13 11.35 28.26
N GLU A 300 -8.13 10.46 28.41
CA GLU A 300 -7.98 9.24 29.22
C GLU A 300 -6.93 8.30 28.61
N GLN A 301 -6.98 8.06 27.29
CA GLN A 301 -6.01 7.22 26.61
C GLN A 301 -4.59 7.81 26.69
N LEU A 302 -4.43 9.13 26.56
CA LEU A 302 -3.15 9.83 26.67
C LEU A 302 -2.51 9.75 28.08
N LYS A 303 -3.30 9.51 29.13
CA LYS A 303 -2.77 9.24 30.48
C LYS A 303 -2.14 7.85 30.57
N LEU A 304 -2.67 6.88 29.82
CA LEU A 304 -2.16 5.51 29.76
C LEU A 304 -0.94 5.42 28.82
N PHE A 305 -0.97 6.17 27.71
CA PHE A 305 0.04 6.15 26.66
C PHE A 305 0.42 7.59 26.29
N ALA A 306 1.43 8.12 26.99
CA ALA A 306 1.81 9.52 26.86
C ALA A 306 2.33 9.85 25.45
N ASN A 307 1.66 10.79 24.78
CA ASN A 307 2.11 11.37 23.51
C ASN A 307 1.94 12.89 23.54
N LYS A 308 3.06 13.63 23.65
CA LYS A 308 3.06 15.09 23.79
C LYS A 308 2.46 15.82 22.59
N THR A 309 2.62 15.28 21.38
CA THR A 309 2.10 15.90 20.16
C THR A 309 0.59 15.75 20.12
N LEU A 310 0.08 14.54 20.37
CA LEU A 310 -1.36 14.28 20.40
C LEU A 310 -2.05 14.97 21.58
N ASP A 311 -1.41 15.08 22.75
CA ASP A 311 -1.93 15.85 23.89
C ASP A 311 -2.13 17.33 23.55
N LYS A 312 -1.16 17.95 22.85
CA LYS A 312 -1.31 19.32 22.35
C LYS A 312 -2.44 19.41 21.32
N GLN A 313 -2.53 18.46 20.39
CA GLN A 313 -3.59 18.43 19.38
C GLN A 313 -4.98 18.29 20.00
N ALA A 314 -5.15 17.39 20.98
CA ALA A 314 -6.41 17.20 21.68
C ALA A 314 -6.86 18.46 22.41
N LYS A 315 -5.94 19.10 23.17
CA LYS A 315 -6.24 20.35 23.88
C LYS A 315 -6.58 21.50 22.95
N GLN A 316 -5.86 21.63 21.84
CA GLN A 316 -6.12 22.67 20.85
C GLN A 316 -7.48 22.43 20.17
N ALA A 317 -7.75 21.20 19.73
CA ALA A 317 -9.02 20.85 19.11
C ALA A 317 -10.20 21.08 20.06
N GLU A 318 -10.09 20.67 21.33
CA GLU A 318 -11.12 20.90 22.35
C GLU A 318 -11.34 22.40 22.61
N HIS A 319 -10.27 23.21 22.63
CA HIS A 319 -10.35 24.66 22.80
C HIS A 319 -11.06 25.32 21.61
N ASP A 320 -10.65 24.98 20.39
CA ASP A 320 -11.21 25.52 19.15
C ASP A 320 -12.69 25.15 19.00
N ASP A 321 -13.06 23.90 19.32
CA ASP A 321 -14.45 23.44 19.30
C ASP A 321 -15.34 24.21 20.29
N LYS A 322 -14.86 24.41 21.53
CA LYS A 322 -15.59 25.19 22.53
C LYS A 322 -15.75 26.65 22.10
N LYS A 323 -14.69 27.24 21.54
CA LYS A 323 -14.72 28.61 21.01
C LYS A 323 -15.71 28.73 19.85
N GLN A 324 -15.72 27.76 18.93
CA GLN A 324 -16.65 27.74 17.80
C GLN A 324 -18.09 27.60 18.27
N ALA A 325 -18.37 26.70 19.21
CA ALA A 325 -19.71 26.51 19.77
C ALA A 325 -20.24 27.79 20.42
N LEU A 326 -19.38 28.48 21.17
CA LEU A 326 -19.75 29.74 21.81
C LEU A 326 -19.94 30.87 20.79
N THR A 327 -19.10 30.94 19.76
CA THR A 327 -19.23 31.90 18.66
C THR A 327 -20.55 31.70 17.91
N ASN A 328 -20.95 30.45 17.65
CA ASN A 328 -22.24 30.13 17.04
C ASN A 328 -23.41 30.60 17.92
N LYS A 329 -23.35 30.36 19.24
CA LYS A 329 -24.36 30.83 20.18
C LYS A 329 -24.50 32.35 20.20
N VAL A 330 -23.39 33.10 20.12
CA VAL A 330 -23.40 34.57 20.00
C VAL A 330 -24.11 35.00 18.71
N ASN A 331 -23.81 34.36 17.58
CA ASN A 331 -24.44 34.69 16.30
C ASN A 331 -25.96 34.41 16.31
N GLU A 332 -26.38 33.31 16.92
CA GLU A 332 -27.80 32.98 17.13
C GLU A 332 -28.50 34.05 17.99
N LEU A 333 -27.87 34.48 19.09
CA LEU A 333 -28.40 35.53 19.95
C LEU A 333 -28.50 36.88 19.22
N LYS A 334 -27.47 37.27 18.44
CA LYS A 334 -27.50 38.49 17.62
C LYS A 334 -28.66 38.48 16.62
N LYS A 335 -28.91 37.33 15.99
CA LYS A 335 -30.06 37.15 15.10
C LYS A 335 -31.39 37.28 15.84
N ALA A 336 -31.53 36.60 16.99
CA ALA A 336 -32.73 36.68 17.81
C ALA A 336 -33.03 38.13 18.26
N ILE A 337 -32.00 38.86 18.71
CA ILE A 337 -32.09 40.28 19.07
C ILE A 337 -32.58 41.10 17.87
N SER A 338 -32.02 40.89 16.68
CA SER A 338 -32.45 41.62 15.47
C SER A 338 -33.90 41.35 15.13
N ASP A 339 -34.37 40.11 15.25
CA ASP A 339 -35.75 39.75 14.95
C ASP A 339 -36.72 40.29 16.01
N THR A 340 -36.37 40.22 17.29
CA THR A 340 -37.14 40.82 18.39
C THR A 340 -37.19 42.34 18.29
N GLN A 341 -36.10 43.00 17.87
CA GLN A 341 -36.10 44.44 17.61
C GLN A 341 -37.09 44.82 16.50
N LYS A 342 -37.13 44.06 15.39
CA LYS A 342 -38.13 44.28 14.33
C LYS A 342 -39.56 44.12 14.82
N GLN A 343 -39.82 43.14 15.69
CA GLN A 343 -41.14 42.97 16.31
C GLN A 343 -41.51 44.17 17.19
N LEU A 344 -40.54 44.68 17.97
CA LEU A 344 -40.73 45.86 18.81
C LEU A 344 -41.05 47.10 17.97
N ASP A 345 -40.31 47.31 16.87
CA ASP A 345 -40.53 48.43 15.95
C ASP A 345 -41.92 48.33 15.29
N GLY A 346 -42.33 47.12 14.88
CA GLY A 346 -43.67 46.86 14.36
C GLY A 346 -44.78 47.20 15.36
N LYS A 347 -44.61 46.83 16.64
CA LYS A 347 -45.56 47.18 17.71
C LYS A 347 -45.57 48.68 18.01
N ASN A 348 -44.42 49.35 17.98
CA ASN A 348 -44.35 50.81 18.12
C ASN A 348 -45.11 51.52 16.98
N LYS A 349 -44.99 51.01 15.74
CA LYS A 349 -45.76 51.53 14.60
C LYS A 349 -47.26 51.30 14.78
N GLN A 350 -47.67 50.09 15.18
CA GLN A 350 -49.07 49.78 15.50
C GLN A 350 -49.64 50.74 16.55
N LEU A 351 -48.90 50.99 17.63
CA LEU A 351 -49.30 51.95 18.67
C LEU A 351 -49.44 53.38 18.11
N SER A 352 -48.49 53.83 17.28
CA SER A 352 -48.58 55.16 16.66
C SER A 352 -49.83 55.30 15.79
N ASP A 353 -50.18 54.26 15.01
CA ASP A 353 -51.37 54.27 14.16
C ASP A 353 -52.65 54.21 15.00
N LEU A 354 -52.69 53.43 16.09
CA LEU A 354 -53.81 53.41 17.04
C LEU A 354 -54.03 54.77 17.71
N HIS A 355 -52.97 55.48 18.10
CA HIS A 355 -53.08 56.82 18.67
C HIS A 355 -53.63 57.83 17.64
N LYS A 356 -53.21 57.77 16.38
CA LYS A 356 -53.79 58.61 15.32
C LYS A 356 -55.28 58.34 15.12
N GLN A 357 -55.67 57.06 15.09
CA GLN A 357 -57.09 56.68 14.99
C GLN A 357 -57.90 57.19 16.19
N LEU A 358 -57.36 57.11 17.40
CA LEU A 358 -57.99 57.64 18.60
C LEU A 358 -58.18 59.16 18.51
N ASP A 359 -57.16 59.89 18.06
CA ASP A 359 -57.23 61.34 17.86
C ASP A 359 -58.29 61.72 16.81
N ASP A 360 -58.38 60.97 15.72
CA ASP A 360 -59.37 61.18 14.67
C ASP A 360 -60.79 60.89 15.16
N LEU A 361 -61.01 59.82 15.93
CA LEU A 361 -62.30 59.54 16.59
C LEU A 361 -62.70 60.68 17.54
N ASN A 362 -61.75 61.19 18.33
CA ASN A 362 -62.00 62.29 19.25
C ASN A 362 -62.41 63.59 18.54
N LYS A 363 -61.82 63.88 17.37
CA LYS A 363 -62.10 65.11 16.60
C LYS A 363 -63.34 64.99 15.72
N ASN A 364 -63.56 63.83 15.09
CA ASN A 364 -64.43 63.72 13.93
C ASN A 364 -65.65 62.81 14.13
N ASP A 365 -65.66 61.93 15.15
CA ASP A 365 -66.82 61.06 15.40
C ASP A 365 -68.00 61.87 15.99
N LYS A 366 -69.14 61.82 15.30
CA LYS A 366 -70.41 62.46 15.68
C LYS A 366 -71.49 61.44 16.05
N SER A 367 -71.13 60.15 16.11
CA SER A 367 -72.04 59.07 16.51
C SER A 367 -72.47 59.23 17.97
N PRO A 368 -73.72 58.88 18.34
CA PRO A 368 -74.12 58.75 19.74
C PRO A 368 -73.26 57.73 20.51
N ASP A 369 -72.60 56.80 19.82
CA ASP A 369 -71.75 55.75 20.42
C ASP A 369 -70.27 56.15 20.58
N LYS A 370 -69.90 57.41 20.31
CA LYS A 370 -68.50 57.88 20.35
C LYS A 370 -67.74 57.45 21.61
N GLY A 371 -68.37 57.57 22.79
CA GLY A 371 -67.75 57.19 24.06
C GLY A 371 -67.30 55.72 24.08
N LYS A 372 -68.14 54.83 23.57
CA LYS A 372 -67.82 53.40 23.46
C LYS A 372 -66.68 53.14 22.47
N HIS A 373 -66.69 53.81 21.31
CA HIS A 373 -65.61 53.68 20.32
C HIS A 373 -64.25 54.12 20.88
N VAL A 374 -64.22 55.21 21.66
CA VAL A 374 -63.02 55.71 22.34
C VAL A 374 -62.54 54.70 23.39
N ASP A 375 -63.44 54.17 24.22
CA ASP A 375 -63.09 53.18 25.25
C ASP A 375 -62.52 51.88 24.65
N ASP A 376 -63.12 51.38 23.57
CA ASP A 376 -62.63 50.18 22.90
C ASP A 376 -61.26 50.41 22.26
N LYS A 377 -61.01 51.60 21.68
CA LYS A 377 -59.69 51.96 21.14
C LYS A 377 -58.64 52.10 22.24
N ASN A 378 -58.99 52.66 23.39
CA ASN A 378 -58.10 52.73 24.56
C ASN A 378 -57.71 51.33 25.06
N LYS A 379 -58.66 50.38 25.11
CA LYS A 379 -58.35 48.97 25.45
C LYS A 379 -57.39 48.33 24.43
N GLU A 380 -57.56 48.60 23.14
CA GLU A 380 -56.62 48.12 22.10
C GLU A 380 -55.21 48.67 22.33
N ILE A 381 -55.08 49.97 22.65
CA ILE A 381 -53.81 50.63 22.98
C ILE A 381 -53.19 49.99 24.23
N ASP A 382 -53.96 49.78 25.29
CA ASP A 382 -53.48 49.15 26.52
C ASP A 382 -52.95 47.73 26.27
N ASN A 383 -53.66 46.94 25.47
CA ASN A 383 -53.23 45.60 25.09
C ASN A 383 -51.95 45.65 24.25
N ALA A 384 -51.87 46.55 23.27
CA ALA A 384 -50.67 46.72 22.45
C ALA A 384 -49.46 47.20 23.29
N ASN A 385 -49.67 48.05 24.29
CA ASN A 385 -48.64 48.46 25.24
C ASN A 385 -48.15 47.30 26.12
N LYS A 386 -49.06 46.44 26.62
CA LYS A 386 -48.67 45.22 27.34
C LYS A 386 -47.81 44.30 26.49
N ASP A 387 -48.18 44.08 25.23
CA ASP A 387 -47.38 43.29 24.29
C ASP A 387 -46.01 43.91 24.03
N LYS A 388 -45.96 45.22 23.78
CA LYS A 388 -44.72 45.97 23.58
C LYS A 388 -43.78 45.80 24.78
N ASN A 389 -44.29 45.93 26.00
CA ASN A 389 -43.49 45.80 27.22
C ASN A 389 -42.90 44.39 27.34
N LYS A 390 -43.71 43.34 27.08
CA LYS A 390 -43.21 41.96 27.05
C LYS A 390 -42.09 41.75 26.03
N ILE A 391 -42.25 42.28 24.82
CA ILE A 391 -41.21 42.20 23.77
C ILE A 391 -39.96 42.97 24.19
N SER A 392 -40.12 44.15 24.81
CA SER A 392 -39.00 44.94 25.31
C SER A 392 -38.23 44.22 26.43
N ASP A 393 -38.90 43.49 27.30
CA ASP A 393 -38.26 42.73 28.37
C ASP A 393 -37.49 41.53 27.81
N ILE A 394 -38.08 40.81 26.84
CA ILE A 394 -37.39 39.74 26.10
C ILE A 394 -36.13 40.27 25.41
N LEU A 395 -36.23 41.42 24.74
CA LEU A 395 -35.09 42.04 24.06
C LEU A 395 -33.95 42.36 25.04
N LYS A 396 -34.26 42.93 26.21
CA LYS A 396 -33.27 43.23 27.25
C LYS A 396 -32.59 41.96 27.78
N ASP A 397 -33.36 40.91 28.04
CA ASP A 397 -32.83 39.61 28.47
C ASP A 397 -31.90 39.00 27.42
N GLN A 398 -32.30 38.99 26.15
CA GLN A 398 -31.46 38.52 25.05
C GLN A 398 -30.15 39.32 24.91
N GLN A 399 -30.23 40.65 25.00
CA GLN A 399 -29.05 41.52 24.99
C GLN A 399 -28.11 41.26 26.18
N GLY A 400 -28.66 40.94 27.35
CA GLY A 400 -27.87 40.51 28.50
C GLY A 400 -27.11 39.21 28.22
N LYS A 401 -27.82 38.19 27.72
CA LYS A 401 -27.24 36.88 27.36
C LYS A 401 -26.19 36.98 26.25
N GLU A 402 -26.40 37.84 25.27
CA GLU A 402 -25.45 38.08 24.18
C GLU A 402 -24.14 38.69 24.72
N LYS A 403 -24.23 39.68 25.60
CA LYS A 403 -23.04 40.29 26.24
C LYS A 403 -22.25 39.28 27.06
N GLU A 404 -22.94 38.45 27.84
CA GLU A 404 -22.28 37.39 28.63
C GLU A 404 -21.59 36.36 27.72
N ALA A 405 -22.28 35.91 26.68
CA ALA A 405 -21.72 34.96 25.72
C ALA A 405 -20.54 35.56 24.94
N GLN A 406 -20.64 36.82 24.51
CA GLN A 406 -19.58 37.54 23.81
C GLN A 406 -18.35 37.72 24.72
N LYS A 407 -18.55 38.09 25.98
CA LYS A 407 -17.47 38.15 26.96
C LYS A 407 -16.76 36.81 27.10
N ALA A 408 -17.53 35.71 27.20
CA ALA A 408 -16.94 34.38 27.26
C ALA A 408 -16.15 34.03 25.98
N VAL A 409 -16.53 34.50 24.78
CA VAL A 409 -15.70 34.32 23.57
C VAL A 409 -14.39 35.11 23.66
N ASP A 410 -14.45 36.33 24.20
CA ASP A 410 -13.28 37.18 24.34
C ASP A 410 -12.28 36.64 25.38
N ASP A 411 -12.77 36.02 26.44
CA ASP A 411 -11.96 35.35 27.46
C ASP A 411 -11.28 34.05 26.95
N PHE A 412 -11.64 33.56 25.75
CA PHE A 412 -10.98 32.42 25.08
C PHE A 412 -9.73 32.81 24.27
N LYS A 413 -9.39 34.10 24.19
CA LYS A 413 -8.13 34.60 23.60
C LYS A 413 -6.96 34.34 24.52
#